data_AF-A0A515A2U8-F1
#
_entry.id   AF-A0A515A2U8-F1
#
_cell.length_a   1.000
_cell.length_b   1.000
_cell.length_c   1.000
_cell.angle_alpha   90.00
_cell.angle_beta   90.00
_cell.angle_gamma   90.00
#
_symmetry.space_group_name_H-M   'P 1'
#
loop_
_entity.id
_entity.type
_entity.pdbx_description
1 polymer ?
#
loop_
_entity_poly.entity_id
_entity_poly.type
_entity_poly.pdbx_seq_one_letter_code
_entity_poly.pdbx_strand_id
1 'polypeptide(L)'
;MDFNDFKKRIERVYASIGQMSTEDYQKQIRWKPGTFEFSFGSKENATDESKVVSTISAIADLKDNIKNKMSSVGLKPQLVEDEINKSLYLQLITDLDNQQKHGYPLTKSKRSGLDPLIKNVKSVVSFTVTQSDNFISFDLTTGKVTPTGAVAKGEIDAEITDSTGKVICDLDELITTAMSTWENFIATHKLA
;
A
#
# COMPACT_ATOMS: atom_id res chain seq x y z
N MET A 1 -20.53 16.52 -2.79
CA MET A 1 -19.90 15.19 -2.67
C MET A 1 -20.34 14.62 -1.34
N ASP A 2 -20.96 13.44 -1.32
CA ASP A 2 -21.29 12.77 -0.05
C ASP A 2 -20.01 12.13 0.51
N PHE A 3 -19.51 12.69 1.60
CA PHE A 3 -18.34 12.16 2.28
C PHE A 3 -18.65 10.90 3.08
N ASN A 4 -19.92 10.57 3.34
CA ASN A 4 -20.33 9.40 4.12
C ASN A 4 -20.73 8.20 3.26
N ASP A 5 -20.71 8.35 1.94
CA ASP A 5 -20.95 7.27 0.99
C ASP A 5 -19.87 6.17 1.13
N PHE A 6 -20.31 5.00 1.63
CA PHE A 6 -19.45 3.86 1.91
C PHE A 6 -18.68 3.38 0.67
N LYS A 7 -19.33 3.33 -0.49
CA LYS A 7 -18.71 2.88 -1.74
C LYS A 7 -17.65 3.87 -2.21
N LYS A 8 -17.96 5.17 -2.18
CA LYS A 8 -16.97 6.21 -2.53
C LYS A 8 -15.75 6.19 -1.61
N ARG A 9 -15.90 5.79 -0.35
CA ARG A 9 -14.76 5.67 0.57
C ARG A 9 -13.86 4.49 0.19
N ILE A 10 -14.43 3.34 -0.14
CA ILE A 10 -13.68 2.20 -0.67
C ILE A 10 -12.94 2.60 -1.95
N GLU A 11 -13.61 3.29 -2.88
CA GLU A 11 -13.00 3.80 -4.12
C GLU A 11 -11.81 4.74 -3.85
N ARG A 12 -11.87 5.60 -2.81
CA ARG A 12 -10.74 6.46 -2.41
C ARG A 12 -9.56 5.67 -1.85
N VAL A 13 -9.82 4.57 -1.14
CA VAL A 13 -8.75 3.69 -0.65
C VAL A 13 -8.03 3.05 -1.83
N TYR A 14 -8.77 2.47 -2.79
CA TYR A 14 -8.15 1.93 -4.01
C TYR A 14 -7.44 3.01 -4.83
N ALA A 15 -7.96 4.24 -4.88
CA ALA A 15 -7.27 5.34 -5.53
C ALA A 15 -5.93 5.67 -4.82
N SER A 16 -5.90 5.64 -3.49
CA SER A 16 -4.67 5.87 -2.71
C SER A 16 -3.65 4.74 -2.93
N ILE A 17 -4.11 3.49 -2.93
CA ILE A 17 -3.29 2.32 -3.28
C ILE A 17 -2.75 2.47 -4.70
N GLY A 18 -3.60 2.86 -5.66
CA GLY A 18 -3.21 3.08 -7.06
C GLY A 18 -2.15 4.15 -7.24
N GLN A 19 -2.07 5.16 -6.36
CA GLN A 19 -1.02 6.19 -6.39
C GLN A 19 0.37 5.67 -6.01
N MET A 20 0.46 4.48 -5.40
CA MET A 20 1.73 3.80 -5.15
C MET A 20 2.30 3.17 -6.43
N SER A 21 1.54 3.14 -7.52
CA SER A 21 1.97 2.66 -8.84
C SER A 21 1.90 3.79 -9.88
N THR A 22 2.84 3.80 -10.83
CA THR A 22 2.82 4.72 -11.98
C THR A 22 3.13 4.00 -13.29
N GLU A 23 2.35 4.33 -14.32
CA GLU A 23 2.50 3.77 -15.68
C GLU A 23 3.53 4.55 -16.52
N ASP A 24 3.92 5.76 -16.13
CA ASP A 24 4.82 6.65 -16.89
C ASP A 24 6.30 6.46 -16.51
N TYR A 25 6.76 5.20 -16.50
CA TYR A 25 8.13 4.82 -16.12
C TYR A 25 9.18 5.17 -17.20
N GLN A 26 8.77 5.36 -18.46
CA GLN A 26 9.67 5.61 -19.58
C GLN A 26 10.48 6.91 -19.44
N LYS A 27 10.05 7.86 -18.60
CA LYS A 27 10.70 9.17 -18.43
C LYS A 27 11.93 9.15 -17.50
N GLN A 28 12.26 8.02 -16.85
CA GLN A 28 13.25 8.00 -15.76
C GLN A 28 14.53 7.21 -16.04
N ILE A 29 14.56 6.44 -17.13
CA ILE A 29 15.77 5.73 -17.56
C ILE A 29 16.59 6.71 -18.39
N ARG A 30 17.77 7.08 -17.90
CA ARG A 30 18.67 8.02 -18.59
C ARG A 30 20.00 7.35 -18.86
N TRP A 31 20.48 7.49 -20.09
CA TRP A 31 21.75 6.92 -20.53
C TRP A 31 22.86 7.98 -20.51
N LYS A 32 24.05 7.59 -20.03
CA LYS A 32 25.31 8.32 -20.22
C LYS A 32 26.34 7.36 -20.80
N PRO A 33 27.24 7.79 -21.69
CA PRO A 33 28.30 6.92 -22.21
C PRO A 33 29.10 6.27 -21.05
N GLY A 34 29.10 4.94 -21.01
CA GLY A 34 29.82 4.17 -19.99
C GLY A 34 29.13 4.04 -18.62
N THR A 35 27.90 4.54 -18.44
CA THR A 35 27.16 4.40 -17.17
C THR A 35 25.68 4.12 -17.42
N PHE A 36 25.14 3.15 -16.71
CA PHE A 36 23.73 2.77 -16.77
C PHE A 36 23.03 3.28 -15.50
N GLU A 37 22.23 4.33 -15.64
CA GLU A 37 21.51 4.95 -14.52
C GLU A 37 20.01 4.60 -14.59
N PHE A 38 19.54 3.86 -13.60
CA PHE A 38 18.10 3.76 -13.30
C PHE A 38 17.75 4.83 -12.27
N SER A 39 16.88 5.77 -12.63
CA SER A 39 16.20 6.59 -11.64
C SER A 39 14.84 5.95 -11.38
N PHE A 40 14.59 5.60 -10.13
CA PHE A 40 13.28 5.20 -9.66
C PHE A 40 12.82 6.32 -8.71
N GLY A 41 11.88 7.15 -9.13
CA GLY A 41 11.33 8.21 -8.28
C GLY A 41 10.46 9.19 -9.05
N SER A 42 9.19 9.33 -8.65
CA SER A 42 8.24 10.22 -9.33
C SER A 42 8.69 11.69 -9.31
N LYS A 43 8.42 12.46 -10.36
CA LYS A 43 8.64 13.93 -10.39
C LYS A 43 7.62 14.70 -9.52
N GLU A 44 6.70 14.00 -8.87
CA GLU A 44 5.63 14.62 -8.09
C GLU A 44 6.13 15.01 -6.69
N ASN A 45 5.64 16.15 -6.19
CA ASN A 45 6.11 16.79 -4.95
C ASN A 45 5.74 16.04 -3.65
N ALA A 46 5.11 14.86 -3.73
CA ALA A 46 4.86 14.00 -2.58
C ALA A 46 6.00 12.97 -2.47
N THR A 47 6.72 12.97 -1.35
CA THR A 47 7.73 11.93 -1.10
C THR A 47 7.06 10.55 -1.12
N ASP A 48 7.75 9.51 -1.58
CA ASP A 48 7.22 8.14 -1.57
C ASP A 48 6.69 7.75 -0.18
N GLU A 49 7.37 8.21 0.87
CA GLU A 49 6.93 8.09 2.27
C GLU A 49 5.53 8.69 2.52
N SER A 50 5.23 9.85 1.94
CA SER A 50 3.91 10.49 2.06
C SER A 50 2.81 9.63 1.42
N LYS A 51 3.11 8.98 0.28
CA LYS A 51 2.19 8.07 -0.41
C LYS A 51 1.94 6.79 0.40
N VAL A 52 2.99 6.23 1.01
CA VAL A 52 2.87 5.09 1.91
C VAL A 52 1.99 5.44 3.11
N VAL A 53 2.29 6.56 3.78
CA VAL A 53 1.54 7.03 4.94
C VAL A 53 0.08 7.29 4.60
N SER A 54 -0.21 7.98 3.49
CA SER A 54 -1.60 8.24 3.08
C SER A 54 -2.36 6.95 2.80
N THR A 55 -1.70 5.94 2.23
CA THR A 55 -2.33 4.65 1.93
C THR A 55 -2.65 3.89 3.22
N ILE A 56 -1.72 3.83 4.17
CA ILE A 56 -1.95 3.20 5.48
C ILE A 56 -3.11 3.87 6.21
N SER A 57 -3.14 5.21 6.27
CA SER A 57 -4.24 5.94 6.91
C SER A 57 -5.57 5.72 6.20
N ALA A 58 -5.60 5.67 4.87
CA ALA A 58 -6.82 5.40 4.11
C ALA A 58 -7.39 4.00 4.45
N ILE A 59 -6.54 2.98 4.56
CA ILE A 59 -6.96 1.62 4.96
C ILE A 59 -7.39 1.60 6.43
N ALA A 60 -6.67 2.28 7.33
CA ALA A 60 -7.01 2.35 8.75
C ALA A 60 -8.38 3.00 8.98
N ASP A 61 -8.71 4.05 8.23
CA ASP A 61 -9.97 4.76 8.31
C ASP A 61 -11.17 3.93 7.80
N LEU A 62 -10.94 2.83 7.05
CA LEU A 62 -12.02 1.92 6.64
C LEU A 62 -12.76 1.33 7.84
N LYS A 63 -12.08 1.07 8.95
CA LYS A 63 -12.70 0.48 10.15
C LYS A 63 -13.92 1.29 10.61
N ASP A 64 -13.80 2.61 10.65
CA ASP A 64 -14.85 3.48 11.17
C ASP A 64 -16.01 3.57 10.17
N ASN A 65 -15.69 3.54 8.87
CA ASN A 65 -16.68 3.49 7.81
C ASN A 65 -17.48 2.18 7.84
N ILE A 66 -16.80 1.06 8.05
CA ILE A 66 -17.42 -0.27 8.18
C ILE A 66 -18.27 -0.31 9.45
N LYS A 67 -17.79 0.19 10.59
CA LYS A 67 -18.57 0.27 11.85
C LYS A 67 -19.86 1.09 11.67
N ASN A 68 -19.77 2.22 10.99
CA ASN A 68 -20.93 3.05 10.68
C ASN A 68 -21.92 2.31 9.77
N LYS A 69 -21.42 1.66 8.71
CA LYS A 69 -22.24 0.86 7.80
C LYS A 69 -22.92 -0.31 8.52
N MET A 70 -22.19 -1.04 9.36
CA MET A 70 -22.74 -2.12 10.19
C MET A 70 -23.86 -1.63 11.10
N SER A 71 -23.65 -0.49 11.77
CA SER A 71 -24.69 0.12 12.63
C SER A 71 -25.96 0.43 11.84
N SER A 72 -25.82 0.97 10.62
CA SER A 72 -26.97 1.31 9.76
C SER A 72 -27.74 0.10 9.24
N VAL A 73 -27.15 -1.11 9.25
CA VAL A 73 -27.81 -2.36 8.87
C VAL A 73 -28.17 -3.23 10.09
N GLY A 74 -28.09 -2.68 11.31
CA GLY A 74 -28.46 -3.37 12.54
C GLY A 74 -27.45 -4.42 13.04
N LEU A 75 -26.22 -4.41 12.52
CA LEU A 75 -25.14 -5.28 12.96
C LEU A 75 -24.29 -4.62 14.04
N LYS A 76 -23.64 -5.44 14.88
CA LYS A 76 -22.81 -4.97 15.99
C LYS A 76 -21.46 -4.41 15.49
N PRO A 77 -21.11 -3.15 15.75
CA PRO A 77 -19.82 -2.57 15.36
C PRO A 77 -18.61 -3.27 15.98
N GLN A 78 -18.81 -3.95 17.11
CA GLN A 78 -17.76 -4.71 17.79
C GLN A 78 -17.13 -5.80 16.91
N LEU A 79 -17.89 -6.34 15.95
CA LEU A 79 -17.38 -7.35 15.01
C LEU A 79 -16.20 -6.83 14.18
N VAL A 80 -16.13 -5.52 13.91
CA VAL A 80 -14.99 -4.88 13.23
C VAL A 80 -13.74 -4.90 14.11
N GLU A 81 -13.89 -4.61 15.40
CA GLU A 81 -12.77 -4.65 16.34
C GLU A 81 -12.28 -6.08 16.54
N ASP A 82 -13.20 -7.04 16.59
CA ASP A 82 -12.89 -8.46 16.69
C ASP A 82 -12.14 -8.96 15.45
N GLU A 83 -12.48 -8.45 14.26
CA GLU A 83 -11.76 -8.78 13.02
C GLU A 83 -10.33 -8.21 13.03
N ILE A 84 -10.17 -6.95 13.45
CA ILE A 84 -8.83 -6.35 13.62
C ILE A 84 -8.01 -7.20 14.59
N ASN A 85 -8.59 -7.61 15.72
CA ASN A 85 -7.87 -8.39 16.72
C ASN A 85 -7.49 -9.82 16.27
N LYS A 86 -8.06 -10.32 15.17
CA LYS A 86 -7.70 -11.62 14.57
C LYS A 86 -6.67 -11.50 13.44
N SER A 87 -6.60 -10.36 12.76
CA SER A 87 -5.70 -10.14 11.63
C SER A 87 -4.48 -9.34 12.04
N LEU A 88 -3.30 -9.98 11.97
CA LEU A 88 -2.02 -9.31 12.22
C LEU A 88 -1.87 -8.07 11.33
N TYR A 89 -2.17 -8.16 10.04
CA TYR A 89 -2.02 -7.07 9.08
C TYR A 89 -2.92 -5.87 9.41
N LEU A 90 -4.17 -6.10 9.86
CA LEU A 90 -5.04 -5.01 10.33
C LEU A 90 -4.53 -4.38 11.64
N GLN A 91 -3.91 -5.16 12.52
CA GLN A 91 -3.26 -4.64 13.72
C GLN A 91 -2.05 -3.78 13.37
N LEU A 92 -1.21 -4.23 12.43
CA LEU A 92 -0.06 -3.48 11.93
C LEU A 92 -0.50 -2.16 11.29
N ILE A 93 -1.51 -2.16 10.41
CA ILE A 93 -2.10 -0.93 9.85
C ILE A 93 -2.57 0.01 10.95
N THR A 94 -3.27 -0.53 11.96
CA THR A 94 -3.78 0.28 13.08
C THR A 94 -2.65 0.88 13.92
N ASP A 95 -1.60 0.12 14.20
CA ASP A 95 -0.45 0.60 14.98
C ASP A 95 0.34 1.67 14.23
N LEU A 96 0.60 1.46 12.93
CA LEU A 96 1.29 2.43 12.07
C LEU A 96 0.50 3.73 11.91
N ASP A 97 -0.82 3.66 11.69
CA ASP A 97 -1.69 4.83 11.62
C ASP A 97 -1.74 5.59 12.96
N ASN A 98 -1.81 4.87 14.08
CA ASN A 98 -1.75 5.49 15.41
C ASN A 98 -0.41 6.20 15.65
N GLN A 99 0.72 5.60 15.26
CA GLN A 99 2.05 6.23 15.36
C GLN A 99 2.09 7.52 14.54
N GLN A 100 1.49 7.54 13.35
CA GLN A 100 1.42 8.75 12.52
C GLN A 100 0.57 9.84 13.19
N LYS A 101 -0.60 9.47 13.75
CA LYS A 101 -1.56 10.42 14.36
C LYS A 101 -1.08 10.96 15.71
N HIS A 102 -0.34 10.17 16.48
CA HIS A 102 0.01 10.48 17.87
C HIS A 102 1.50 10.61 18.14
N GLY A 103 2.34 10.41 17.13
CA GLY A 103 3.79 10.39 17.25
C GLY A 103 4.33 9.04 17.73
N TYR A 104 5.65 8.88 17.60
CA TYR A 104 6.40 7.72 18.05
C TYR A 104 7.38 8.11 19.19
N PRO A 105 7.56 7.28 20.24
CA PRO A 105 6.90 6.00 20.48
C PRO A 105 5.46 6.16 20.97
N LEU A 106 4.60 5.18 20.69
CA LEU A 106 3.24 5.16 21.24
C LEU A 106 3.28 4.99 22.76
N THR A 107 2.53 5.83 23.47
CA THR A 107 2.35 5.75 24.93
C THR A 107 1.36 4.65 25.34
N LYS A 108 0.43 4.30 24.45
CA LYS A 108 -0.52 3.20 24.64
C LYS A 108 0.04 1.89 24.09
N SER A 109 -0.48 0.77 24.61
CA SER A 109 -0.16 -0.57 24.10
C SER A 109 -0.49 -0.68 22.61
N LYS A 110 0.45 -1.21 21.84
CA LYS A 110 0.29 -1.55 20.42
C LYS A 110 -0.61 -2.78 20.30
N ARG A 111 -1.51 -2.81 19.31
CA ARG A 111 -2.43 -3.95 19.12
C ARG A 111 -1.69 -5.20 18.66
N SER A 112 -0.71 -5.05 17.77
CA SER A 112 0.12 -6.16 17.26
C SER A 112 1.08 -6.73 18.30
N GLY A 113 1.47 -5.93 19.29
CA GLY A 113 2.56 -6.25 20.21
C GLY A 113 3.97 -6.19 19.58
N LEU A 114 4.11 -5.79 18.30
CA LEU A 114 5.38 -5.85 17.56
C LEU A 114 6.10 -4.50 17.40
N ASP A 115 5.43 -3.38 17.72
CA ASP A 115 5.95 -2.02 17.54
C ASP A 115 6.47 -1.76 16.11
N PRO A 116 5.57 -1.83 15.11
CA PRO A 116 5.99 -1.84 13.71
C PRO A 116 6.56 -0.49 13.26
N LEU A 117 7.51 -0.53 12.34
CA LEU A 117 8.16 0.62 11.70
C LEU A 117 8.25 0.38 10.19
N ILE A 118 8.00 1.44 9.42
CA ILE A 118 8.21 1.45 7.96
C ILE A 118 9.67 1.80 7.70
N LYS A 119 10.38 0.95 6.96
CA LYS A 119 11.79 1.11 6.62
C LYS A 119 12.01 0.89 5.12
N ASN A 120 13.16 1.39 4.64
CA ASN A 120 13.64 1.12 3.29
C ASN A 120 12.64 1.50 2.17
N VAL A 121 11.91 2.61 2.37
CA VAL A 121 10.97 3.14 1.37
C VAL A 121 11.75 3.55 0.12
N LYS A 122 11.42 2.93 -1.00
CA LYS A 122 12.11 3.13 -2.28
C LYS A 122 11.14 2.93 -3.44
N SER A 123 11.31 3.72 -4.49
CA SER A 123 10.67 3.42 -5.77
C SER A 123 11.39 2.26 -6.45
N VAL A 124 10.65 1.33 -7.03
CA VAL A 124 11.12 0.19 -7.82
C VAL A 124 10.41 0.15 -9.17
N VAL A 125 10.93 -0.62 -10.12
CA VAL A 125 10.18 -0.99 -11.33
C VAL A 125 9.88 -2.48 -11.27
N SER A 126 8.60 -2.80 -11.27
CA SER A 126 8.08 -4.16 -11.32
C SER A 126 7.78 -4.53 -12.77
N PHE A 127 8.11 -5.76 -13.13
CA PHE A 127 7.85 -6.32 -14.46
C PHE A 127 6.97 -7.55 -14.32
N THR A 128 5.77 -7.49 -14.88
CA THR A 128 4.89 -8.66 -14.98
C THR A 128 5.15 -9.38 -16.29
N VAL A 129 5.64 -10.62 -16.18
CA VAL A 129 5.88 -11.51 -17.32
C VAL A 129 4.76 -12.55 -17.37
N THR A 130 3.90 -12.47 -18.39
CA THR A 130 2.71 -13.32 -18.55
C THR A 130 2.90 -14.52 -19.48
N GLN A 131 3.96 -14.54 -20.30
CA GLN A 131 4.27 -15.63 -21.22
C GLN A 131 5.78 -15.93 -21.24
N SER A 132 6.16 -17.14 -21.62
CA SER A 132 7.55 -17.61 -21.66
C SER A 132 8.45 -16.84 -22.63
N ASP A 133 7.85 -16.16 -23.61
CA ASP A 133 8.56 -15.50 -24.71
C ASP A 133 8.74 -13.99 -24.46
N ASN A 134 8.39 -13.53 -23.25
CA ASN A 134 8.53 -12.15 -22.85
C ASN A 134 9.98 -11.84 -22.49
N PHE A 135 10.48 -10.71 -22.96
CA PHE A 135 11.81 -10.20 -22.60
C PHE A 135 11.78 -8.67 -22.46
N ILE A 136 12.74 -8.17 -21.69
CA ILE A 136 12.94 -6.74 -21.51
C ILE A 136 14.07 -6.34 -22.46
N SER A 137 13.76 -5.55 -23.49
CA SER A 137 14.76 -5.02 -24.41
C SER A 137 15.25 -3.66 -23.93
N PHE A 138 16.56 -3.53 -23.85
CA PHE A 138 17.24 -2.26 -23.55
C PHE A 138 17.85 -1.74 -24.85
N ASP A 139 17.25 -0.70 -25.42
CA ASP A 139 17.84 0.01 -26.56
C ASP A 139 18.90 0.97 -26.01
N LEU A 140 20.16 0.54 -26.06
CA LEU A 140 21.30 1.31 -25.58
C LEU A 140 21.64 2.52 -26.46
N THR A 141 21.10 2.58 -27.68
CA THR A 141 21.28 3.73 -28.60
C THR A 141 20.29 4.85 -28.32
N THR A 142 19.04 4.53 -28.01
CA THR A 142 18.01 5.54 -27.68
C THR A 142 17.82 5.74 -26.18
N GLY A 143 18.42 4.88 -25.34
CA GLY A 143 18.22 4.86 -23.90
C GLY A 143 16.82 4.39 -23.48
N LYS A 144 16.04 3.82 -24.41
CA LYS A 144 14.68 3.35 -24.14
C LYS A 144 14.69 1.92 -23.63
N VAL A 145 13.83 1.66 -22.65
CA VAL A 145 13.48 0.30 -22.23
C VAL A 145 12.11 -0.01 -22.75
N THR A 146 12.04 -1.05 -23.57
CA THR A 146 10.80 -1.51 -24.19
C THR A 146 10.57 -2.94 -23.70
N PRO A 147 9.67 -3.15 -22.73
CA PRO A 147 9.24 -4.50 -22.41
C PRO A 147 8.47 -5.05 -23.62
N THR A 148 8.84 -6.24 -24.09
CA THR A 148 8.13 -6.93 -25.17
C THR A 148 7.37 -8.08 -24.54
N GLY A 149 6.03 -8.02 -24.61
CA GLY A 149 5.14 -8.98 -23.95
C GLY A 149 5.03 -8.85 -22.41
N ALA A 150 5.92 -8.06 -21.78
CA ALA A 150 5.86 -7.74 -20.35
C ALA A 150 5.19 -6.37 -20.09
N VAL A 151 4.57 -6.23 -18.93
CA VAL A 151 4.06 -4.93 -18.44
C VAL A 151 5.03 -4.43 -17.38
N ALA A 152 5.58 -3.23 -17.57
CA ALA A 152 6.42 -2.57 -16.58
C ALA A 152 5.64 -1.48 -15.85
N LYS A 153 5.77 -1.42 -14.53
CA LYS A 153 5.16 -0.39 -13.68
C LYS A 153 6.16 0.09 -12.65
N GLY A 154 6.18 1.39 -12.37
CA GLY A 154 6.89 1.92 -11.21
C GLY A 154 6.03 1.67 -9.97
N GLU A 155 6.61 1.16 -8.89
CA GLU A 155 5.93 0.84 -7.63
C GLU A 155 6.72 1.39 -6.45
N ILE A 156 6.06 1.64 -5.32
CA ILE A 156 6.73 1.97 -4.06
C ILE A 156 6.86 0.69 -3.25
N ASP A 157 8.10 0.35 -2.91
CA ASP A 157 8.44 -0.78 -2.05
C ASP A 157 8.91 -0.27 -0.68
N ALA A 158 8.59 -1.02 0.38
CA ALA A 158 9.04 -0.75 1.73
C ALA A 158 8.94 -2.01 2.60
N GLU A 159 9.69 -2.03 3.69
CA GLU A 159 9.67 -3.12 4.67
C GLU A 159 8.95 -2.69 5.94
N ILE A 160 8.14 -3.58 6.49
CA ILE A 160 7.54 -3.42 7.81
C ILE A 160 8.39 -4.22 8.79
N THR A 161 9.05 -3.53 9.71
CA THR A 161 9.98 -4.11 10.69
C THR A 161 9.43 -3.97 12.10
N ASP A 162 9.85 -4.83 13.02
CA ASP A 162 9.64 -4.59 14.46
C ASP A 162 10.67 -3.58 15.00
N SER A 163 10.53 -3.18 16.27
CA SER A 163 11.46 -2.27 16.94
C SER A 163 12.92 -2.77 17.01
N THR A 164 13.18 -4.06 16.79
CA THR A 164 14.53 -4.64 16.73
C THR A 164 15.15 -4.58 15.33
N GLY A 165 14.35 -4.20 14.33
CA GLY A 165 14.74 -4.19 12.91
C GLY A 165 14.49 -5.51 12.19
N LYS A 166 13.82 -6.48 12.82
CA LYS A 166 13.43 -7.73 12.15
C LYS A 166 12.25 -7.45 11.21
N VAL A 167 12.39 -7.85 9.94
CA VAL A 167 11.29 -7.76 8.96
C VAL A 167 10.14 -8.66 9.38
N ILE A 168 8.94 -8.09 9.41
CA ILE A 168 7.66 -8.75 9.67
C ILE A 168 7.01 -9.15 8.35
N CYS A 169 6.86 -8.19 7.43
CA CYS A 169 6.34 -8.35 6.07
C CYS A 169 6.82 -7.19 5.19
N ASP A 170 6.58 -7.26 3.88
CA ASP A 170 6.74 -6.11 2.99
C ASP A 170 5.46 -5.26 2.92
N LEU A 171 5.55 -4.09 2.29
CA LEU A 171 4.45 -3.15 2.16
C LEU A 171 3.31 -3.67 1.27
N ASP A 172 3.64 -4.39 0.19
CA ASP A 172 2.63 -4.94 -0.72
C ASP A 172 1.81 -6.02 -0.01
N GLU A 173 2.46 -6.94 0.68
CA GLU A 173 1.84 -7.97 1.51
C GLU A 173 0.95 -7.35 2.60
N LEU A 174 1.44 -6.30 3.27
CA LEU A 174 0.66 -5.58 4.28
C LEU A 174 -0.64 -5.02 3.69
N ILE A 175 -0.55 -4.31 2.58
CA ILE A 175 -1.68 -3.63 1.96
C ILE A 175 -2.66 -4.61 1.33
N THR A 176 -2.16 -5.56 0.54
CA THR A 176 -2.97 -6.57 -0.15
C THR A 176 -3.71 -7.45 0.84
N THR A 177 -3.04 -7.92 1.90
CA THR A 177 -3.66 -8.79 2.90
C THR A 177 -4.64 -8.03 3.79
N ALA A 178 -4.34 -6.79 4.18
CA ALA A 178 -5.27 -5.94 4.92
C ALA A 178 -6.54 -5.64 4.10
N MET A 179 -6.39 -5.28 2.83
CA MET A 179 -7.52 -5.02 1.95
C MET A 179 -8.36 -6.27 1.69
N SER A 180 -7.72 -7.40 1.39
CA SER A 180 -8.42 -8.68 1.21
C SER A 180 -9.19 -9.08 2.48
N THR A 181 -8.61 -8.84 3.67
CA THR A 181 -9.31 -9.06 4.94
C THR A 181 -10.59 -8.20 5.03
N TRP A 182 -10.51 -6.91 4.68
CA TRP A 182 -11.68 -6.05 4.67
C TRP A 182 -12.72 -6.43 3.63
N GLU A 183 -12.31 -6.76 2.41
CA GLU A 183 -13.21 -7.22 1.35
C GLU A 183 -13.97 -8.48 1.76
N ASN A 184 -13.25 -9.47 2.31
CA ASN A 184 -13.85 -10.71 2.83
C ASN A 184 -14.83 -10.42 3.97
N PHE A 185 -14.47 -9.52 4.89
CA PHE A 185 -15.35 -9.11 5.97
C PHE A 185 -16.64 -8.43 5.45
N ILE A 186 -16.51 -7.52 4.48
CA ILE A 186 -17.61 -6.81 3.82
C ILE A 186 -18.54 -7.80 3.11
N ALA A 187 -17.97 -8.75 2.37
CA ALA A 187 -18.72 -9.78 1.66
C ALA A 187 -19.47 -10.70 2.62
N THR A 188 -18.80 -11.19 3.67
CA THR A 188 -19.36 -12.08 4.70
C THR A 188 -20.57 -11.45 5.39
N HIS A 189 -20.52 -10.15 5.66
CA HIS A 189 -21.58 -9.41 6.34
C HIS A 189 -22.55 -8.69 5.39
N LYS A 190 -22.42 -8.91 4.07
CA LYS A 190 -23.29 -8.35 3.02
C LYS A 190 -23.44 -6.82 3.13
N LEU A 191 -22.31 -6.12 3.31
CA LEU A 191 -22.29 -4.66 3.45
C LEU A 191 -22.21 -3.91 2.10
N ALA A 192 -21.92 -4.64 1.02
CA ALA A 192 -21.84 -4.13 -0.36
C ALA A 192 -23.22 -4.01 -1.03
#